data_AF-A0A1V5DF45-F1
#
_entry.id   AF-A0A1V5DF45-F1
#
_cell.length_a   1.000
_cell.length_b   1.000
_cell.length_c   1.000
_cell.angle_alpha   90.00
_cell.angle_beta   90.00
_cell.angle_gamma   90.00
#
_symmetry.space_group_name_H-M   'P 1'
#
loop_
_entity.id
_entity.type
_entity.pdbx_description
1 polymer ?
#
loop_
_entity_poly.entity_id
_entity_poly.type
_entity_poly.pdbx_seq_one_letter_code
_entity_poly.pdbx_strand_id
1 'polypeptide(L)'
;MRRKALSMEPKHVMEAVLSSSRPLVLCLFLVAVVALPAGAYAETRLTASDGVVGDRFGSSVATSGNTIVVGASGDDANGSAYVFKFNGTDWVEETKLTASDGGRAEGGDSFGASVAITGNTVVVGAPFHGHIDNDHGAAYVFKFNGLNWVEEAELLAGDRSIEDWLGISVTDTETFAVAGAPNNVSPVDQKGAVYVFRHNGTEWVQTKLTASDAALYDGFGISVAIAGNTVVVGAPGHVHGDYQGAAYIFKYDGTGWVEEVELHAGDGVLGWPVAISGSTIVVGGTGNDGKRSVYVFKYNGTDWMEEGRLTASDGVAGDNFGSSVAASGNTIVVGANLYDTKGSAYVFKYNGTDWVEEFNLAASDGASSDDFGASVGITGSTIVVGASGSGSYKGAAYVYRLESTIDDILAFFDASIADGDLVGVGLKPGTTNRAVKVFRKALEQAEYYIDNRQKSRACAVLGEAYRRVDGNPKPSDIIAGAEASQLATMIQNVRLTLGCPL
;
A
#
# COMPACT_ATOMS: atom_id res chain seq x y z
N MET A 1 -75.08 -45.38 -44.35
CA MET A 1 -73.66 -45.48 -43.95
C MET A 1 -72.80 -44.67 -44.91
N ARG A 2 -71.74 -43.99 -44.42
CA ARG A 2 -70.59 -43.40 -45.16
C ARG A 2 -70.88 -42.66 -46.50
N ARG A 3 -70.58 -41.36 -46.57
CA ARG A 3 -69.36 -40.84 -47.25
C ARG A 3 -69.18 -39.32 -47.09
N LYS A 4 -67.91 -38.91 -47.25
CA LYS A 4 -67.35 -37.55 -47.19
C LYS A 4 -68.05 -36.53 -48.11
N ALA A 5 -67.93 -35.25 -47.77
CA ALA A 5 -67.86 -34.15 -48.74
C ALA A 5 -66.62 -33.27 -48.44
N LEU A 6 -65.82 -33.00 -49.48
CA LEU A 6 -64.83 -31.92 -49.56
C LEU A 6 -65.36 -30.93 -50.63
N SER A 7 -65.22 -29.63 -50.40
CA SER A 7 -65.20 -28.55 -51.42
C SER A 7 -64.84 -27.25 -50.68
N MET A 8 -63.65 -26.67 -50.86
CA MET A 8 -63.27 -25.76 -51.96
C MET A 8 -64.12 -24.47 -52.03
N GLU A 9 -63.50 -23.41 -51.52
CA GLU A 9 -63.61 -21.98 -51.92
C GLU A 9 -63.37 -21.77 -53.44
N PRO A 10 -63.62 -20.60 -54.11
CA PRO A 10 -63.12 -19.27 -53.66
C PRO A 10 -63.80 -17.96 -54.23
N LYS A 11 -63.14 -16.80 -54.02
CA LYS A 11 -63.23 -15.49 -54.77
C LYS A 11 -64.51 -14.65 -54.54
N HIS A 12 -64.54 -13.30 -54.51
CA HIS A 12 -63.65 -12.14 -54.84
C HIS A 12 -64.23 -10.85 -54.16
N VAL A 13 -63.63 -9.66 -53.98
CA VAL A 13 -62.23 -9.10 -54.01
C VAL A 13 -62.26 -7.66 -53.40
N MET A 14 -61.12 -7.09 -52.94
CA MET A 14 -60.80 -5.65 -52.60
C MET A 14 -61.80 -4.82 -51.76
N GLU A 15 -61.43 -4.26 -50.60
CA GLU A 15 -60.55 -3.09 -50.32
C GLU A 15 -60.18 -3.13 -48.82
N ALA A 16 -59.18 -2.46 -48.23
CA ALA A 16 -57.95 -1.77 -48.56
C ALA A 16 -57.42 -1.21 -47.20
N VAL A 17 -56.11 -0.91 -47.10
CA VAL A 17 -55.42 -0.21 -46.00
C VAL A 17 -54.98 -1.03 -44.77
N LEU A 18 -53.66 -0.95 -44.53
CA LEU A 18 -52.93 -1.55 -43.42
C LEU A 18 -52.98 -0.69 -42.15
N SER A 19 -53.00 -1.33 -40.98
CA SER A 19 -52.29 -0.83 -39.79
C SER A 19 -51.98 -1.99 -38.84
N SER A 20 -50.72 -2.17 -38.47
CA SER A 20 -50.24 -3.34 -37.73
C SER A 20 -50.25 -3.13 -36.21
N SER A 21 -51.20 -3.76 -35.51
CA SER A 21 -51.20 -3.86 -34.06
C SER A 21 -50.53 -5.16 -33.60
N ARG A 22 -49.21 -5.12 -33.35
CA ARG A 22 -48.53 -6.14 -32.53
C ARG A 22 -48.92 -5.94 -31.06
N PRO A 23 -49.17 -7.00 -30.26
CA PRO A 23 -49.46 -6.85 -28.85
C PRO A 23 -48.21 -6.33 -28.11
N LEU A 24 -48.41 -5.33 -27.25
CA LEU A 24 -47.37 -4.86 -26.32
C LEU A 24 -47.08 -5.97 -25.30
N VAL A 25 -45.91 -6.60 -25.39
CA VAL A 25 -45.36 -7.35 -24.26
C VAL A 25 -44.82 -6.31 -23.28
N LEU A 26 -45.61 -6.02 -22.25
CA LEU A 26 -45.21 -5.13 -21.16
C LEU A 26 -44.21 -5.86 -20.27
N CYS A 27 -42.94 -5.88 -20.68
CA CYS A 27 -41.84 -6.31 -19.82
C CYS A 27 -41.71 -5.33 -18.65
N LEU A 28 -42.36 -5.66 -17.53
CA LEU A 28 -42.04 -5.07 -16.23
C LEU A 28 -40.61 -5.49 -15.87
N PHE A 29 -39.63 -4.64 -16.22
CA PHE A 29 -38.32 -4.71 -15.60
C PHE A 29 -38.48 -4.25 -14.16
N LEU A 30 -38.76 -5.22 -13.29
CA LEU A 30 -38.56 -5.06 -11.86
C LEU A 30 -37.04 -4.93 -11.66
N VAL A 31 -36.54 -3.70 -11.69
CA VAL A 31 -35.19 -3.39 -11.22
C VAL A 31 -35.22 -3.61 -9.72
N ALA A 32 -34.93 -4.85 -9.31
CA ALA A 32 -34.50 -5.11 -7.96
C ALA A 32 -33.23 -4.28 -7.76
N VAL A 33 -33.34 -3.21 -6.98
CA VAL A 33 -32.18 -2.59 -6.35
C VAL A 33 -31.68 -3.60 -5.33
N VAL A 34 -30.90 -4.57 -5.82
CA VAL A 34 -30.05 -5.39 -4.97
C VAL A 34 -29.06 -4.40 -4.39
N ALA A 35 -29.22 -4.08 -3.12
CA ALA A 35 -28.14 -3.45 -2.37
C ALA A 35 -26.96 -4.42 -2.45
N LEU A 36 -25.90 -4.01 -3.15
CA LEU A 36 -24.62 -4.70 -3.05
C LEU A 36 -24.21 -4.69 -1.58
N PRO A 37 -23.66 -5.79 -1.03
CA PRO A 37 -23.03 -5.73 0.28
C PRO A 37 -21.92 -4.68 0.23
N ALA A 38 -21.74 -3.94 1.34
CA ALA A 38 -20.55 -3.10 1.49
C ALA A 38 -19.29 -4.00 1.38
N GLY A 39 -18.27 -3.55 0.66
CA GLY A 39 -17.04 -4.32 0.43
C GLY A 39 -17.04 -5.20 -0.82
N ALA A 40 -17.57 -4.72 -1.96
CA ALA A 40 -17.30 -5.34 -3.25
C ALA A 40 -15.87 -5.01 -3.70
N TYR A 41 -14.91 -5.86 -3.38
CA TYR A 41 -13.51 -5.74 -3.84
C TYR A 41 -13.18 -6.79 -4.89
N ALA A 42 -12.35 -6.42 -5.87
CA ALA A 42 -11.77 -7.37 -6.81
C ALA A 42 -10.48 -7.97 -6.22
N GLU A 43 -10.46 -9.28 -5.99
CA GLU A 43 -9.28 -10.04 -5.56
C GLU A 43 -8.48 -10.54 -6.78
N THR A 44 -7.15 -10.47 -6.70
CA THR A 44 -6.24 -11.16 -7.64
C THR A 44 -5.13 -11.84 -6.85
N ARG A 45 -4.99 -13.16 -7.02
CA ARG A 45 -3.94 -13.96 -6.37
C ARG A 45 -2.67 -13.98 -7.23
N LEU A 46 -1.55 -13.59 -6.65
CA LEU A 46 -0.21 -13.62 -7.21
C LEU A 46 0.59 -14.80 -6.66
N THR A 47 1.44 -15.38 -7.49
CA THR A 47 2.43 -16.40 -7.14
C THR A 47 3.65 -16.26 -8.03
N ALA A 48 4.85 -16.53 -7.50
CA ALA A 48 6.05 -16.71 -8.31
C ALA A 48 5.86 -17.78 -9.40
N SER A 49 6.34 -17.49 -10.61
CA SER A 49 6.22 -18.35 -11.79
C SER A 49 7.00 -19.66 -11.68
N ASP A 50 8.09 -19.65 -10.93
CA ASP A 50 9.00 -20.77 -10.60
C ASP A 50 8.77 -21.37 -9.21
N GLY A 51 7.94 -20.74 -8.36
CA GLY A 51 7.92 -21.02 -6.93
C GLY A 51 7.66 -22.48 -6.52
N VAL A 52 8.30 -22.91 -5.44
CA VAL A 52 8.27 -24.25 -4.84
C VAL A 52 8.00 -24.17 -3.33
N VAL A 53 7.92 -25.33 -2.67
CA VAL A 53 7.65 -25.45 -1.23
C VAL A 53 8.84 -24.93 -0.42
N GLY A 54 8.64 -23.83 0.32
CA GLY A 54 9.65 -23.24 1.21
C GLY A 54 10.00 -21.79 0.91
N ASP A 55 9.67 -21.30 -0.29
CA ASP A 55 10.08 -19.98 -0.80
C ASP A 55 9.53 -18.80 -0.01
N ARG A 56 8.39 -18.98 0.69
CA ARG A 56 7.70 -17.96 1.49
C ARG A 56 7.32 -16.71 0.68
N PHE A 57 6.92 -16.86 -0.58
CA PHE A 57 6.40 -15.75 -1.39
C PHE A 57 5.26 -15.01 -0.65
N GLY A 58 5.36 -13.70 -0.50
CA GLY A 58 4.48 -12.91 0.37
C GLY A 58 5.04 -12.69 1.79
N SER A 59 6.29 -13.07 2.05
CA SER A 59 7.00 -12.76 3.31
C SER A 59 7.05 -11.24 3.55
N SER A 60 7.21 -10.47 2.49
CA SER A 60 7.06 -9.02 2.47
C SER A 60 6.35 -8.59 1.18
N VAL A 61 5.62 -7.47 1.23
CA VAL A 61 4.94 -6.89 0.07
C VAL A 61 5.05 -5.38 0.10
N ALA A 62 5.25 -4.77 -1.07
CA ALA A 62 5.19 -3.32 -1.26
C ALA A 62 4.53 -3.00 -2.61
N THR A 63 3.93 -1.82 -2.71
CA THR A 63 3.27 -1.37 -3.94
C THR A 63 3.52 0.11 -4.17
N SER A 64 3.67 0.48 -5.44
CA SER A 64 3.76 1.88 -5.89
C SER A 64 3.04 1.97 -7.22
N GLY A 65 1.77 2.40 -7.16
CA GLY A 65 0.91 2.56 -8.32
C GLY A 65 0.65 1.24 -9.04
N ASN A 66 1.03 1.16 -10.31
CA ASN A 66 0.85 -0.04 -11.14
C ASN A 66 2.00 -1.06 -11.02
N THR A 67 2.78 -1.01 -9.94
CA THR A 67 3.86 -1.98 -9.63
C THR A 67 3.68 -2.54 -8.23
N ILE A 68 3.84 -3.85 -8.08
CA ILE A 68 3.90 -4.55 -6.80
C ILE A 68 5.24 -5.28 -6.73
N VAL A 69 5.86 -5.30 -5.55
CA VAL A 69 7.01 -6.14 -5.25
C VAL A 69 6.61 -7.12 -4.15
N VAL A 70 6.95 -8.39 -4.34
CA VAL A 70 6.68 -9.46 -3.36
C VAL A 70 7.98 -10.18 -3.01
N GLY A 71 8.36 -10.16 -1.75
CA GLY A 71 9.49 -10.93 -1.23
C GLY A 71 9.16 -12.42 -1.10
N ALA A 72 10.16 -13.26 -1.35
CA ALA A 72 10.15 -14.70 -1.16
C ALA A 72 11.47 -15.08 -0.46
N SER A 73 11.55 -14.82 0.85
CA SER A 73 12.82 -14.87 1.59
C SER A 73 13.43 -16.27 1.77
N GLY A 74 12.74 -17.34 1.36
CA GLY A 74 13.25 -18.72 1.38
C GLY A 74 13.59 -19.30 0.00
N ASP A 75 13.31 -18.56 -1.07
CA ASP A 75 13.49 -18.97 -2.47
C ASP A 75 14.97 -19.22 -2.82
N ASP A 76 15.27 -20.25 -3.61
CA ASP A 76 16.62 -20.59 -4.09
C ASP A 76 17.74 -20.52 -3.01
N ALA A 77 17.39 -20.85 -1.76
CA ALA A 77 18.17 -20.72 -0.53
C ALA A 77 18.56 -19.29 -0.10
N ASN A 78 18.82 -18.37 -1.03
CA ASN A 78 19.25 -16.99 -0.71
C ASN A 78 18.11 -15.99 -0.51
N GLY A 79 16.92 -16.33 -1.00
CA GLY A 79 15.76 -15.46 -1.11
C GLY A 79 15.74 -14.66 -2.43
N SER A 80 14.53 -14.25 -2.84
CA SER A 80 14.27 -13.45 -4.04
C SER A 80 13.18 -12.41 -3.80
N ALA A 81 13.06 -11.44 -4.73
CA ALA A 81 11.92 -10.53 -4.78
C ALA A 81 11.34 -10.47 -6.20
N TYR A 82 10.02 -10.55 -6.34
CA TYR A 82 9.33 -10.63 -7.62
C TYR A 82 8.58 -9.34 -7.91
N VAL A 83 8.78 -8.75 -9.09
CA VAL A 83 8.10 -7.53 -9.52
C VAL A 83 6.91 -7.89 -10.40
N PHE A 84 5.72 -7.43 -10.02
CA PHE A 84 4.49 -7.57 -10.79
C PHE A 84 4.05 -6.21 -11.35
N LYS A 85 3.68 -6.18 -12.62
CA LYS A 85 3.20 -4.99 -13.32
C LYS A 85 1.73 -5.15 -13.73
N PHE A 86 0.91 -4.15 -13.42
CA PHE A 86 -0.47 -4.12 -13.92
C PHE A 86 -0.48 -3.66 -15.39
N ASN A 87 -0.92 -4.53 -16.30
CA ASN A 87 -0.92 -4.28 -17.74
C ASN A 87 -2.17 -3.53 -18.26
N GLY A 88 -3.16 -3.29 -17.38
CA GLY A 88 -4.45 -2.70 -17.71
C GLY A 88 -5.65 -3.65 -17.50
N THR A 89 -5.41 -4.96 -17.50
CA THR A 89 -6.39 -6.00 -17.16
C THR A 89 -5.93 -6.87 -15.99
N ASP A 90 -4.66 -7.27 -16.00
CA ASP A 90 -4.10 -8.27 -15.09
C ASP A 90 -2.76 -7.80 -14.49
N TRP A 91 -2.40 -8.38 -13.34
CA TRP A 91 -1.06 -8.31 -12.77
C TRP A 91 -0.19 -9.40 -13.37
N VAL A 92 0.93 -9.02 -13.99
CA VAL A 92 1.85 -9.95 -14.68
C VAL A 92 3.22 -9.85 -14.02
N GLU A 93 3.84 -10.99 -13.73
CA GLU A 93 5.23 -11.06 -13.28
C GLU A 93 6.15 -10.48 -14.39
N GLU A 94 6.84 -9.39 -14.07
CA GLU A 94 7.74 -8.66 -14.97
C GLU A 94 9.17 -9.17 -14.83
N THR A 95 9.62 -9.46 -13.60
CA THR A 95 10.97 -9.99 -13.33
C THR A 95 11.12 -10.60 -11.93
N LYS A 96 12.09 -11.49 -11.77
CA LYS A 96 12.65 -11.99 -10.50
C LYS A 96 13.95 -11.22 -10.22
N LEU A 97 14.05 -10.59 -9.06
CA LEU A 97 15.23 -9.89 -8.55
C LEU A 97 15.98 -10.81 -7.58
N THR A 98 17.30 -10.84 -7.73
CA THR A 98 18.26 -11.60 -6.91
C THR A 98 19.51 -10.77 -6.71
N ALA A 99 20.19 -10.87 -5.57
CA ALA A 99 21.48 -10.21 -5.33
C ALA A 99 22.55 -10.67 -6.36
N SER A 100 23.33 -9.72 -6.88
CA SER A 100 24.33 -9.98 -7.92
C SER A 100 25.58 -10.74 -7.45
N ASP A 101 25.82 -10.79 -6.13
CA ASP A 101 26.91 -11.55 -5.49
C ASP A 101 26.64 -13.06 -5.39
N GLY A 102 25.37 -13.49 -5.54
CA GLY A 102 24.95 -14.88 -5.57
C GLY A 102 24.70 -15.54 -4.20
N GLY A 103 24.82 -14.81 -3.09
CA GLY A 103 24.51 -15.26 -1.72
C GLY A 103 25.22 -16.53 -1.21
N ARG A 104 24.89 -16.97 0.01
CA ARG A 104 25.49 -18.14 0.66
C ARG A 104 24.74 -19.45 0.42
N ALA A 105 25.44 -20.45 -0.14
CA ALA A 105 24.93 -21.79 -0.43
C ALA A 105 24.39 -22.61 0.79
N GLU A 106 24.64 -22.18 2.03
CA GLU A 106 24.11 -22.79 3.25
C GLU A 106 23.76 -21.68 4.26
N GLY A 107 22.46 -21.46 4.55
CA GLY A 107 22.00 -20.52 5.57
C GLY A 107 21.13 -19.40 5.01
N GLY A 108 21.47 -18.87 3.84
CA GLY A 108 20.63 -17.95 3.07
C GLY A 108 20.58 -16.52 3.58
N ASP A 109 20.98 -15.57 2.74
CA ASP A 109 21.01 -14.13 3.04
C ASP A 109 19.60 -13.56 3.36
N SER A 110 18.55 -14.31 3.04
CA SER A 110 17.12 -13.95 3.20
C SER A 110 16.74 -12.68 2.45
N PHE A 111 17.29 -12.52 1.24
CA PHE A 111 16.92 -11.46 0.31
C PHE A 111 15.40 -11.50 0.04
N GLY A 112 14.72 -10.37 0.20
CA GLY A 112 13.26 -10.30 0.16
C GLY A 112 12.58 -10.55 1.51
N ALA A 113 13.33 -10.64 2.62
CA ALA A 113 12.77 -10.57 3.96
C ALA A 113 12.02 -9.24 4.19
N SER A 114 12.50 -8.15 3.60
CA SER A 114 11.78 -6.88 3.48
C SER A 114 11.92 -6.30 2.07
N VAL A 115 10.89 -5.62 1.58
CA VAL A 115 10.87 -4.94 0.28
C VAL A 115 10.20 -3.58 0.39
N ALA A 116 10.69 -2.61 -0.38
CA ALA A 116 10.08 -1.30 -0.56
C ALA A 116 10.15 -0.90 -2.05
N ILE A 117 9.23 -0.03 -2.48
CA ILE A 117 9.20 0.48 -3.85
C ILE A 117 8.63 1.90 -3.89
N THR A 118 9.38 2.83 -4.47
CA THR A 118 8.91 4.15 -4.86
C THR A 118 9.17 4.37 -6.36
N GLY A 119 8.08 4.38 -7.14
CA GLY A 119 8.08 4.66 -8.58
C GLY A 119 8.88 3.64 -9.41
N ASN A 120 10.16 3.94 -9.64
CA ASN A 120 11.09 3.14 -10.45
C ASN A 120 12.30 2.62 -9.63
N THR A 121 12.30 2.81 -8.31
CA THR A 121 13.32 2.29 -7.40
C THR A 121 12.69 1.22 -6.53
N VAL A 122 13.37 0.09 -6.37
CA VAL A 122 13.02 -0.98 -5.42
C VAL A 122 14.20 -1.15 -4.46
N VAL A 123 13.91 -1.27 -3.17
CA VAL A 123 14.90 -1.62 -2.15
C VAL A 123 14.52 -2.98 -1.59
N VAL A 124 15.48 -3.90 -1.52
CA VAL A 124 15.29 -5.26 -1.00
C VAL A 124 16.27 -5.52 0.13
N GLY A 125 15.75 -5.89 1.31
CA GLY A 125 16.57 -6.26 2.46
C GLY A 125 17.02 -7.72 2.42
N ALA A 126 18.25 -7.97 2.87
CA ALA A 126 18.88 -9.28 3.05
C ALA A 126 19.58 -9.32 4.43
N PRO A 127 18.83 -9.48 5.53
CA PRO A 127 19.34 -9.29 6.89
C PRO A 127 20.42 -10.28 7.32
N PHE A 128 20.53 -11.43 6.65
CA PHE A 128 21.54 -12.45 6.97
C PHE A 128 22.69 -12.50 5.95
N HIS A 129 22.83 -11.46 5.12
CA HIS A 129 24.00 -11.31 4.25
C HIS A 129 25.31 -11.25 5.07
N GLY A 130 26.29 -12.07 4.67
CA GLY A 130 27.61 -12.09 5.31
C GLY A 130 28.53 -13.21 4.80
N HIS A 131 29.67 -12.85 4.21
CA HIS A 131 30.62 -13.82 3.66
C HIS A 131 31.70 -14.25 4.67
N ILE A 132 31.81 -15.57 4.90
CA ILE A 132 32.79 -16.31 5.73
C ILE A 132 32.78 -16.00 7.24
N ASP A 133 32.72 -14.73 7.65
CA ASP A 133 32.73 -14.31 9.05
C ASP A 133 31.64 -13.23 9.31
N ASN A 134 30.40 -13.68 9.48
CA ASN A 134 29.27 -13.04 10.21
C ASN A 134 28.18 -12.28 9.42
N ASP A 135 26.93 -12.56 9.81
CA ASP A 135 25.65 -12.12 9.22
C ASP A 135 25.31 -10.66 9.60
N HIS A 136 25.93 -9.68 8.95
CA HIS A 136 25.76 -8.26 9.25
C HIS A 136 24.61 -7.61 8.47
N GLY A 137 24.14 -8.25 7.40
CA GLY A 137 23.02 -7.81 6.59
C GLY A 137 23.38 -6.75 5.53
N ALA A 138 22.52 -6.65 4.52
CA ALA A 138 22.61 -5.71 3.41
C ALA A 138 21.22 -5.26 2.94
N ALA A 139 21.17 -4.15 2.19
CA ALA A 139 20.01 -3.76 1.40
C ALA A 139 20.42 -3.47 -0.04
N TYR A 140 19.72 -4.03 -1.02
CA TYR A 140 20.05 -3.89 -2.44
C TYR A 140 19.06 -2.95 -3.12
N VAL A 141 19.57 -2.04 -3.96
CA VAL A 141 18.76 -1.09 -4.73
C VAL A 141 18.70 -1.54 -6.18
N PHE A 142 17.48 -1.72 -6.70
CA PHE A 142 17.20 -1.98 -8.10
C PHE A 142 16.50 -0.77 -8.73
N LYS A 143 16.92 -0.36 -9.92
CA LYS A 143 16.26 0.70 -10.69
C LYS A 143 15.76 0.22 -12.04
N PHE A 144 14.55 0.63 -12.37
CA PHE A 144 13.97 0.40 -13.70
C PHE A 144 14.49 1.43 -14.70
N ASN A 145 15.30 0.97 -15.66
CA ASN A 145 15.94 1.82 -16.67
C ASN A 145 15.06 2.15 -17.89
N GLY A 146 13.78 1.77 -17.85
CA GLY A 146 12.85 1.90 -18.98
C GLY A 146 12.69 0.63 -19.82
N LEU A 147 13.53 -0.39 -19.61
CA LEU A 147 13.45 -1.71 -20.23
C LEU A 147 13.50 -2.84 -19.20
N ASN A 148 14.48 -2.79 -18.29
CA ASN A 148 14.72 -3.81 -17.28
C ASN A 148 14.91 -3.16 -15.90
N TRP A 149 14.66 -3.93 -14.85
CA TRP A 149 15.21 -3.68 -13.53
C TRP A 149 16.68 -4.10 -13.51
N VAL A 150 17.53 -3.26 -12.92
CA VAL A 150 18.98 -3.48 -12.81
C VAL A 150 19.41 -3.13 -11.39
N GLU A 151 20.21 -3.98 -10.77
CA GLU A 151 20.86 -3.68 -9.50
C GLU A 151 21.80 -2.48 -9.68
N GLU A 152 21.55 -1.41 -8.93
CA GLU A 152 22.35 -0.18 -8.95
C GLU A 152 23.41 -0.19 -7.84
N ALA A 153 23.06 -0.73 -6.66
CA ALA A 153 23.94 -0.75 -5.50
C ALA A 153 23.58 -1.84 -4.48
N GLU A 154 24.61 -2.40 -3.86
CA GLU A 154 24.58 -3.04 -2.55
C GLU A 154 24.83 -1.96 -1.48
N LEU A 155 23.96 -1.86 -0.48
CA LEU A 155 24.06 -0.90 0.63
C LEU A 155 24.43 -1.65 1.91
N LEU A 156 25.60 -1.31 2.45
CA LEU A 156 26.17 -1.86 3.66
C LEU A 156 26.36 -0.77 4.71
N ALA A 157 26.24 -1.13 5.99
CA ALA A 157 26.60 -0.24 7.09
C ALA A 157 28.13 -0.07 7.17
N GLY A 158 28.62 1.16 7.09
CA GLY A 158 30.06 1.47 7.15
C GLY A 158 30.76 1.04 8.45
N ASP A 159 29.99 0.85 9.53
CA ASP A 159 30.41 0.35 10.85
C ASP A 159 29.80 -1.00 11.20
N ARG A 160 29.46 -1.82 10.18
CA ARG A 160 28.86 -3.15 10.31
C ARG A 160 29.62 -4.08 11.27
N SER A 161 28.85 -4.82 12.07
CA SER A 161 29.28 -5.86 13.00
C SER A 161 28.46 -7.15 12.81
N ILE A 162 28.91 -8.24 13.43
CA ILE A 162 28.19 -9.52 13.51
C ILE A 162 26.73 -9.32 13.97
N GLU A 163 25.80 -9.97 13.29
CA GLU A 163 24.37 -10.03 13.62
C GLU A 163 23.65 -8.67 13.65
N ASP A 164 24.24 -7.58 13.10
CA ASP A 164 23.60 -6.26 13.00
C ASP A 164 22.24 -6.29 12.29
N TRP A 165 22.06 -7.25 11.37
CA TRP A 165 20.88 -7.51 10.55
C TRP A 165 20.37 -6.30 9.76
N LEU A 166 21.29 -5.56 9.12
CA LEU A 166 20.92 -4.48 8.21
C LEU A 166 19.98 -5.00 7.12
N GLY A 167 18.86 -4.31 6.92
CA GLY A 167 17.84 -4.70 5.93
C GLY A 167 16.79 -5.67 6.48
N ILE A 168 16.73 -5.91 7.80
CA ILE A 168 15.58 -6.58 8.41
C ILE A 168 14.27 -5.81 8.15
N SER A 169 14.38 -4.48 8.05
CA SER A 169 13.34 -3.59 7.56
C SER A 169 13.96 -2.60 6.56
N VAL A 170 13.26 -2.34 5.46
CA VAL A 170 13.64 -1.34 4.46
C VAL A 170 12.44 -0.48 4.06
N THR A 171 12.70 0.77 3.70
CA THR A 171 11.71 1.71 3.18
C THR A 171 12.41 2.72 2.27
N ASP A 172 11.70 3.33 1.32
CA ASP A 172 12.33 4.19 0.31
C ASP A 172 11.49 5.42 -0.08
N THR A 173 12.17 6.35 -0.73
CA THR A 173 11.61 7.44 -1.53
C THR A 173 12.47 7.57 -2.80
N GLU A 174 12.11 8.46 -3.73
CA GLU A 174 13.00 8.74 -4.88
C GLU A 174 14.39 9.30 -4.51
N THR A 175 14.60 9.77 -3.26
CA THR A 175 15.85 10.38 -2.81
C THR A 175 16.62 9.54 -1.78
N PHE A 176 15.91 8.74 -0.99
CA PHE A 176 16.45 8.02 0.16
C PHE A 176 16.08 6.53 0.10
N ALA A 177 17.05 5.66 0.33
CA ALA A 177 16.81 4.29 0.79
C ALA A 177 17.14 4.24 2.28
N VAL A 178 16.31 3.59 3.08
CA VAL A 178 16.47 3.48 4.53
C VAL A 178 16.44 2.01 4.92
N ALA A 179 17.40 1.58 5.73
CA ALA A 179 17.50 0.20 6.22
C ALA A 179 17.73 0.19 7.73
N GLY A 180 16.94 -0.61 8.44
CA GLY A 180 17.09 -0.84 9.88
C GLY A 180 18.11 -1.94 10.20
N ALA A 181 18.80 -1.80 11.33
CA ALA A 181 19.79 -2.73 11.87
C ALA A 181 19.65 -2.80 13.41
N PRO A 182 18.63 -3.51 13.95
CA PRO A 182 18.20 -3.43 15.35
C PRO A 182 19.22 -3.98 16.37
N ASN A 183 20.19 -4.77 15.91
CA ASN A 183 21.22 -5.34 16.77
C ASN A 183 22.53 -4.53 16.75
N ASN A 184 22.61 -3.50 15.90
CA ASN A 184 23.83 -2.71 15.75
C ASN A 184 24.28 -2.09 17.09
N VAL A 185 25.60 -1.89 17.19
CA VAL A 185 26.44 -1.72 18.41
C VAL A 185 27.06 -3.04 18.90
N SER A 186 26.27 -4.11 19.08
CA SER A 186 26.75 -5.46 19.44
C SER A 186 25.53 -6.40 19.63
N PRO A 187 25.63 -7.71 19.33
CA PRO A 187 24.58 -8.69 19.64
C PRO A 187 24.22 -8.78 21.14
N VAL A 188 25.11 -8.30 22.01
CA VAL A 188 24.92 -8.23 23.47
C VAL A 188 24.29 -6.90 23.90
N ASP A 189 24.45 -5.84 23.10
CA ASP A 189 23.98 -4.50 23.46
C ASP A 189 22.65 -4.12 22.80
N GLN A 190 22.35 -4.63 21.58
CA GLN A 190 21.04 -4.53 20.89
C GLN A 190 20.35 -3.16 20.99
N LYS A 191 21.16 -2.09 20.91
CA LYS A 191 20.64 -0.72 20.91
C LYS A 191 19.90 -0.45 19.60
N GLY A 192 20.52 -0.89 18.52
CA GLY A 192 20.02 -0.73 17.16
C GLY A 192 20.42 0.58 16.52
N ALA A 193 20.32 0.60 15.20
CA ALA A 193 20.57 1.76 14.36
C ALA A 193 19.70 1.73 13.11
N VAL A 194 19.56 2.88 12.46
CA VAL A 194 18.96 3.00 11.13
C VAL A 194 19.96 3.70 10.22
N TYR A 195 20.09 3.19 9.00
CA TYR A 195 21.00 3.73 7.99
C TYR A 195 20.19 4.34 6.86
N VAL A 196 20.33 5.65 6.68
CA VAL A 196 19.74 6.40 5.58
C VAL A 196 20.79 6.61 4.51
N PHE A 197 20.56 6.04 3.34
CA PHE A 197 21.41 6.19 2.16
C PHE A 197 20.74 7.18 1.21
N ARG A 198 21.47 8.24 0.84
CA ARG A 198 21.00 9.26 -0.10
C ARG A 198 21.84 9.24 -1.36
N HIS A 199 21.23 9.01 -2.52
CA HIS A 199 21.95 9.07 -3.79
C HIS A 199 22.25 10.52 -4.18
N ASN A 200 23.53 10.91 -4.23
CA ASN A 200 23.94 12.29 -4.52
C ASN A 200 24.06 12.60 -6.03
N GLY A 201 23.81 11.61 -6.90
CA GLY A 201 23.98 11.68 -8.35
C GLY A 201 25.18 10.89 -8.88
N THR A 202 26.12 10.52 -8.01
CA THR A 202 27.28 9.67 -8.33
C THR A 202 27.48 8.48 -7.40
N GLU A 203 27.07 8.60 -6.13
CA GLU A 203 27.22 7.56 -5.11
C GLU A 203 26.09 7.65 -4.07
N TRP A 204 25.96 6.59 -3.26
CA TRP A 204 25.08 6.56 -2.10
C TRP A 204 25.83 7.06 -0.85
N VAL A 205 25.39 8.19 -0.31
CA VAL A 205 25.94 8.79 0.91
C VAL A 205 25.14 8.29 2.12
N GLN A 206 25.81 7.57 3.02
CA GLN A 206 25.22 7.03 4.24
C GLN A 206 25.15 8.09 5.36
N THR A 207 24.04 8.12 6.09
CA THR A 207 23.91 8.73 7.43
C THR A 207 23.40 7.66 8.40
N LYS A 208 24.00 7.56 9.59
CA LYS A 208 23.53 6.68 10.67
C LYS A 208 22.63 7.48 11.62
N LEU A 209 21.48 6.91 11.96
CA LEU A 209 20.54 7.39 12.97
C LEU A 209 20.56 6.43 14.17
N THR A 210 20.47 7.00 15.37
CA THR A 210 20.37 6.31 16.66
C THR A 210 19.53 7.20 17.57
N ALA A 211 18.66 6.61 18.41
CA ALA A 211 17.95 7.36 19.44
C ALA A 211 18.93 8.11 20.36
N SER A 212 18.60 9.34 20.74
CA SER A 212 19.44 10.20 21.60
C SER A 212 19.64 9.65 23.02
N ASP A 213 18.74 8.77 23.46
CA ASP A 213 18.73 8.10 24.76
C ASP A 213 18.94 6.57 24.68
N ALA A 214 19.35 6.05 23.52
CA ALA A 214 19.45 4.62 23.21
C ALA A 214 20.05 3.75 24.34
N ALA A 215 19.22 2.86 24.88
CA ALA A 215 19.55 1.89 25.91
C ALA A 215 19.76 0.48 25.32
N LEU A 216 20.04 -0.49 26.21
CA LEU A 216 20.33 -1.87 25.78
C LEU A 216 19.02 -2.62 25.52
N TYR A 217 18.97 -3.39 24.43
CA TYR A 217 17.79 -4.14 23.97
C TYR A 217 16.61 -3.30 23.45
N ASP A 218 16.82 -2.01 23.17
CA ASP A 218 15.78 -1.14 22.59
C ASP A 218 15.27 -1.65 21.23
N GLY A 219 16.15 -2.28 20.44
CA GLY A 219 15.83 -2.81 19.11
C GLY A 219 15.52 -1.72 18.08
N PHE A 220 16.12 -0.54 18.23
CA PHE A 220 15.89 0.62 17.36
C PHE A 220 16.20 0.27 15.89
N GLY A 221 15.20 0.38 15.02
CA GLY A 221 15.33 -0.01 13.60
C GLY A 221 14.79 -1.40 13.28
N ILE A 222 14.07 -2.05 14.21
CA ILE A 222 13.33 -3.29 13.89
C ILE A 222 12.29 -3.06 12.79
N SER A 223 11.73 -1.85 12.73
CA SER A 223 10.81 -1.39 11.69
C SER A 223 11.09 0.07 11.36
N VAL A 224 11.06 0.41 10.07
CA VAL A 224 11.28 1.76 9.54
C VAL A 224 10.21 2.11 8.52
N ALA A 225 9.78 3.36 8.50
CA ALA A 225 8.92 3.91 7.45
C ALA A 225 9.35 5.35 7.11
N ILE A 226 9.24 5.75 5.85
CA ILE A 226 9.59 7.11 5.41
C ILE A 226 8.45 7.74 4.60
N ALA A 227 8.18 9.02 4.83
CA ALA A 227 7.35 9.85 3.95
C ALA A 227 8.05 11.19 3.72
N GLY A 228 8.43 11.47 2.47
CA GLY A 228 9.17 12.68 2.11
C GLY A 228 10.50 12.79 2.86
N ASN A 229 10.56 13.72 3.82
CA ASN A 229 11.74 14.00 4.65
C ASN A 229 11.60 13.51 6.10
N THR A 230 10.58 12.71 6.42
CA THR A 230 10.30 12.21 7.78
C THR A 230 10.47 10.69 7.82
N VAL A 231 11.40 10.21 8.64
CA VAL A 231 11.61 8.80 8.96
C VAL A 231 11.03 8.50 10.34
N VAL A 232 10.28 7.41 10.44
CA VAL A 232 9.78 6.85 11.70
C VAL A 232 10.50 5.54 11.97
N VAL A 233 10.95 5.34 13.21
CA VAL A 233 11.73 4.18 13.63
C VAL A 233 11.10 3.53 14.85
N GLY A 234 10.75 2.24 14.77
CA GLY A 234 10.30 1.45 15.91
C GLY A 234 11.46 1.00 16.81
N ALA A 235 11.25 1.08 18.14
CA ALA A 235 12.15 0.61 19.18
C ALA A 235 11.33 -0.08 20.30
N PRO A 236 10.85 -1.32 20.09
CA PRO A 236 9.84 -1.96 20.94
C PRO A 236 10.38 -2.39 22.32
N GLY A 237 11.70 -2.47 22.48
CA GLY A 237 12.32 -2.81 23.76
C GLY A 237 12.67 -1.59 24.62
N HIS A 238 12.54 -0.37 24.09
CA HIS A 238 12.89 0.86 24.81
C HIS A 238 12.04 1.04 26.08
N VAL A 239 12.59 1.67 27.13
CA VAL A 239 11.88 1.91 28.40
C VAL A 239 12.12 3.33 28.89
N HIS A 240 11.09 4.18 28.80
CA HIS A 240 11.10 5.57 29.25
C HIS A 240 10.21 5.74 30.48
N GLY A 241 10.79 5.65 31.68
CA GLY A 241 10.04 5.76 32.93
C GLY A 241 9.02 4.62 33.10
N ASP A 242 7.73 4.93 33.01
CA ASP A 242 6.64 3.94 33.06
C ASP A 242 6.23 3.42 31.66
N TYR A 243 6.72 4.03 30.58
CA TYR A 243 6.43 3.60 29.19
C TYR A 243 7.36 2.47 28.74
N GLN A 244 6.83 1.54 27.95
CA GLN A 244 7.59 0.47 27.30
C GLN A 244 7.31 0.47 25.79
N GLY A 245 8.37 0.40 25.00
CA GLY A 245 8.34 0.54 23.55
C GLY A 245 8.14 2.00 23.12
N ALA A 246 8.94 2.42 22.14
CA ALA A 246 8.92 3.76 21.57
C ALA A 246 8.87 3.73 20.03
N ALA A 247 8.46 4.84 19.43
CA ALA A 247 8.69 5.12 18.02
C ALA A 247 9.26 6.53 17.84
N TYR A 248 10.44 6.63 17.24
CA TYR A 248 11.18 7.89 17.10
C TYR A 248 10.96 8.51 15.72
N ILE A 249 10.83 9.83 15.68
CA ILE A 249 10.67 10.62 14.46
C ILE A 249 11.97 11.36 14.17
N PHE A 250 12.55 11.11 12.99
CA PHE A 250 13.69 11.83 12.45
C PHE A 250 13.28 12.63 11.23
N LYS A 251 13.75 13.88 11.14
CA LYS A 251 13.40 14.81 10.06
C LYS A 251 14.63 15.37 9.38
N TYR A 252 14.63 15.36 8.04
CA TYR A 252 15.71 15.91 7.25
C TYR A 252 15.54 17.43 7.07
N ASP A 253 16.46 18.21 7.62
CA ASP A 253 16.41 19.69 7.60
C ASP A 253 16.98 20.32 6.31
N GLY A 254 17.42 19.48 5.36
CA GLY A 254 18.12 19.88 4.14
C GLY A 254 19.64 19.75 4.23
N THR A 255 20.19 19.61 5.43
CA THR A 255 21.63 19.45 5.70
C THR A 255 21.94 18.14 6.45
N GLY A 256 21.07 17.73 7.38
CA GLY A 256 21.20 16.50 8.16
C GLY A 256 19.84 16.01 8.68
N TRP A 257 19.88 14.90 9.42
CA TRP A 257 18.71 14.34 10.10
C TRP A 257 18.73 14.77 11.56
N VAL A 258 17.58 15.20 12.07
CA VAL A 258 17.37 15.63 13.45
C VAL A 258 16.27 14.77 14.08
N GLU A 259 16.50 14.24 15.27
CA GLU A 259 15.47 13.62 16.10
C GLU A 259 14.50 14.71 16.59
N GLU A 260 13.22 14.60 16.22
CA GLU A 260 12.21 15.62 16.48
C GLU A 260 11.32 15.25 17.67
N VAL A 261 10.87 14.00 17.75
CA VAL A 261 9.92 13.49 18.76
C VAL A 261 10.15 12.01 19.05
N GLU A 262 10.04 11.63 20.32
CA GLU A 262 9.80 10.26 20.77
C GLU A 262 8.29 10.06 21.02
N LEU A 263 7.69 9.04 20.40
CA LEU A 263 6.27 8.70 20.58
C LEU A 263 6.12 7.54 21.56
N HIS A 264 5.13 7.66 22.45
CA HIS A 264 4.67 6.61 23.36
C HIS A 264 3.17 6.41 23.24
N ALA A 265 2.70 5.20 23.58
CA ALA A 265 1.27 4.92 23.77
C ALA A 265 0.81 5.46 25.13
N GLY A 266 -0.30 6.18 25.17
CA GLY A 266 -0.93 6.68 26.39
C GLY A 266 -1.47 5.57 27.30
N ASP A 267 -1.79 4.38 26.74
CA ASP A 267 -2.33 3.26 27.49
C ASP A 267 -1.81 1.86 27.08
N GLY A 268 -0.52 1.75 26.74
CA GLY A 268 0.12 0.45 26.52
C GLY A 268 1.56 0.53 26.01
N VAL A 269 1.90 -0.35 25.08
CA VAL A 269 3.23 -0.50 24.49
C VAL A 269 3.18 -0.42 22.96
N LEU A 270 4.18 0.17 22.33
CA LEU A 270 4.28 0.31 20.87
C LEU A 270 5.71 0.04 20.35
N GLY A 271 6.00 0.35 19.09
CA GLY A 271 7.34 0.17 18.49
C GLY A 271 7.50 -1.08 17.62
N TRP A 272 6.44 -1.88 17.47
CA TRP A 272 6.29 -2.84 16.35
C TRP A 272 5.79 -2.09 15.09
N PRO A 273 5.34 -2.74 13.99
CA PRO A 273 5.51 -2.19 12.64
C PRO A 273 5.00 -0.76 12.53
N VAL A 274 5.84 0.11 11.95
CA VAL A 274 5.53 1.52 11.75
C VAL A 274 5.11 1.77 10.31
N ALA A 275 4.17 2.69 10.11
CA ALA A 275 3.85 3.28 8.81
C ALA A 275 3.61 4.79 8.96
N ILE A 276 3.85 5.53 7.89
CA ILE A 276 3.61 6.98 7.82
C ILE A 276 2.96 7.34 6.48
N SER A 277 1.94 8.20 6.51
CA SER A 277 1.31 8.76 5.31
C SER A 277 0.94 10.22 5.58
N GLY A 278 1.65 11.14 4.93
CA GLY A 278 1.51 12.58 5.17
C GLY A 278 1.67 12.92 6.66
N SER A 279 0.65 13.57 7.22
CA SER A 279 0.55 13.98 8.62
C SER A 279 0.02 12.89 9.58
N THR A 280 0.01 11.61 9.19
CA THR A 280 -0.45 10.47 10.01
C THR A 280 0.66 9.42 10.18
N ILE A 281 0.95 9.03 11.41
CA ILE A 281 1.84 7.91 11.78
C ILE A 281 0.99 6.81 12.43
N VAL A 282 1.37 5.56 12.16
CA VAL A 282 0.67 4.36 12.61
C VAL A 282 1.70 3.41 13.19
N VAL A 283 1.47 2.91 14.41
CA VAL A 283 2.45 2.05 15.13
C VAL A 283 1.76 0.83 15.73
N GLY A 284 2.25 -0.37 15.40
CA GLY A 284 1.81 -1.61 16.01
C GLY A 284 2.20 -1.74 17.48
N GLY A 285 1.31 -2.30 18.30
CA GLY A 285 1.49 -2.35 19.75
C GLY A 285 0.51 -3.27 20.49
N THR A 286 0.42 -3.09 21.80
CA THR A 286 -0.51 -3.80 22.69
C THR A 286 -1.05 -2.83 23.73
N GLY A 287 -2.35 -2.87 24.02
CA GLY A 287 -2.97 -2.08 25.09
C GLY A 287 -2.71 -2.68 26.48
N ASN A 288 -2.89 -1.86 27.52
CA ASN A 288 -2.86 -2.28 28.93
C ASN A 288 -3.98 -3.27 29.29
N ASP A 289 -4.99 -3.41 28.44
CA ASP A 289 -6.01 -4.47 28.49
C ASP A 289 -5.51 -5.83 27.94
N GLY A 290 -4.26 -5.89 27.48
CA GLY A 290 -3.63 -7.06 26.86
C GLY A 290 -4.02 -7.28 25.40
N LYS A 291 -4.80 -6.39 24.79
CA LYS A 291 -5.20 -6.53 23.39
C LYS A 291 -4.14 -6.01 22.44
N ARG A 292 -3.79 -6.85 21.46
CA ARG A 292 -3.07 -6.43 20.26
C ARG A 292 -3.80 -5.26 19.58
N SER A 293 -3.07 -4.21 19.26
CA SER A 293 -3.61 -2.90 18.92
C SER A 293 -2.70 -2.15 17.96
N VAL A 294 -3.22 -1.10 17.34
CA VAL A 294 -2.45 -0.16 16.51
C VAL A 294 -2.74 1.26 16.99
N TYR A 295 -1.70 2.04 17.31
CA TYR A 295 -1.83 3.43 17.74
C TYR A 295 -1.68 4.37 16.54
N VAL A 296 -2.51 5.40 16.49
CA VAL A 296 -2.50 6.41 15.43
C VAL A 296 -2.09 7.76 16.03
N PHE A 297 -1.08 8.37 15.42
CA PHE A 297 -0.57 9.69 15.79
C PHE A 297 -0.78 10.67 14.63
N LYS A 298 -1.30 11.84 14.94
CA LYS A 298 -1.61 12.90 13.98
C LYS A 298 -0.75 14.13 14.25
N TYR A 299 -0.07 14.64 13.22
CA TYR A 299 0.60 15.94 13.30
C TYR A 299 -0.43 17.07 13.19
N ASN A 300 -0.48 17.94 14.19
CA ASN A 300 -1.47 19.03 14.27
C ASN A 300 -0.98 20.38 13.68
N GLY A 301 0.25 20.41 13.15
CA GLY A 301 0.92 21.63 12.69
C GLY A 301 2.08 22.08 13.56
N THR A 302 2.09 21.72 14.85
CA THR A 302 3.19 21.96 15.80
C THR A 302 3.75 20.68 16.42
N ASP A 303 2.89 19.74 16.77
CA ASP A 303 3.21 18.55 17.55
C ASP A 303 2.54 17.29 16.97
N TRP A 304 3.12 16.13 17.29
CA TRP A 304 2.50 14.82 17.05
C TRP A 304 1.67 14.43 18.27
N MET A 305 0.38 14.19 18.07
CA MET A 305 -0.57 13.83 19.12
C MET A 305 -1.12 12.42 18.88
N GLU A 306 -1.26 11.61 19.92
CA GLU A 306 -2.05 10.38 19.82
C GLU A 306 -3.52 10.73 19.53
N GLU A 307 -4.03 10.30 18.38
CA GLU A 307 -5.41 10.46 17.95
C GLU A 307 -6.29 9.35 18.54
N GLY A 308 -5.72 8.15 18.69
CA GLY A 308 -6.33 7.03 19.40
C GLY A 308 -5.73 5.68 19.01
N ARG A 309 -6.44 4.62 19.40
CA ARG A 309 -6.01 3.22 19.24
C ARG A 309 -7.06 2.39 18.50
N LEU A 310 -6.63 1.68 17.47
CA LEU A 310 -7.42 0.78 16.65
C LEU A 310 -7.31 -0.66 17.18
N THR A 311 -8.43 -1.38 17.13
CA THR A 311 -8.54 -2.81 17.42
C THR A 311 -9.56 -3.44 16.48
N ALA A 312 -9.31 -4.66 16.01
CA ALA A 312 -10.31 -5.45 15.27
C ALA A 312 -11.61 -5.60 16.07
N SER A 313 -12.76 -5.38 15.42
CA SER A 313 -14.10 -5.42 16.02
C SER A 313 -14.49 -6.82 16.55
N ASP A 314 -13.92 -7.86 15.95
CA ASP A 314 -14.08 -9.27 16.30
C ASP A 314 -12.81 -9.89 16.94
N GLY A 315 -11.76 -9.09 17.14
CA GLY A 315 -10.44 -9.55 17.56
C GLY A 315 -10.40 -10.17 18.95
N VAL A 316 -9.76 -11.35 19.04
CA VAL A 316 -9.51 -12.09 20.27
C VAL A 316 -8.02 -12.22 20.60
N ALA A 317 -7.71 -12.65 21.82
CA ALA A 317 -6.34 -12.87 22.26
C ALA A 317 -5.71 -14.04 21.49
N GLY A 318 -4.77 -13.74 20.57
CA GLY A 318 -4.05 -14.72 19.77
C GLY A 318 -3.94 -14.35 18.29
N ASP A 319 -4.88 -13.54 17.76
CA ASP A 319 -5.01 -13.25 16.32
C ASP A 319 -3.83 -12.46 15.71
N ASN A 320 -2.97 -11.90 16.56
CA ASN A 320 -1.80 -11.10 16.21
C ASN A 320 -2.11 -9.86 15.35
N PHE A 321 -3.25 -9.20 15.60
CA PHE A 321 -3.58 -7.89 15.03
C PHE A 321 -2.42 -6.88 15.22
N GLY A 322 -2.12 -6.09 14.19
CA GLY A 322 -0.92 -5.25 14.19
C GLY A 322 0.37 -6.01 13.87
N SER A 323 0.29 -7.23 13.30
CA SER A 323 1.47 -7.98 12.81
C SER A 323 2.19 -7.26 11.68
N SER A 324 1.43 -6.51 10.87
CA SER A 324 1.91 -5.61 9.83
C SER A 324 0.95 -4.42 9.74
N VAL A 325 1.45 -3.24 9.34
CA VAL A 325 0.61 -2.05 9.08
C VAL A 325 1.08 -1.34 7.83
N ALA A 326 0.15 -0.72 7.10
CA ALA A 326 0.45 0.19 6.00
C ALA A 326 -0.62 1.29 5.92
N ALA A 327 -0.24 2.49 5.46
CA ALA A 327 -1.12 3.65 5.42
C ALA A 327 -1.01 4.40 4.08
N SER A 328 -2.16 4.82 3.52
CA SER A 328 -2.22 5.67 2.33
C SER A 328 -3.37 6.67 2.47
N GLY A 329 -3.03 7.94 2.71
CA GLY A 329 -4.00 9.00 2.94
C GLY A 329 -4.93 8.69 4.12
N ASN A 330 -6.24 8.59 3.84
CA ASN A 330 -7.28 8.30 4.83
C ASN A 330 -7.55 6.81 5.05
N THR A 331 -6.67 5.90 4.57
CA THR A 331 -6.82 4.45 4.73
C THR A 331 -5.62 3.85 5.47
N ILE A 332 -5.91 3.04 6.49
CA ILE A 332 -4.94 2.21 7.22
C ILE A 332 -5.32 0.74 7.01
N VAL A 333 -4.33 -0.09 6.70
CA VAL A 333 -4.47 -1.55 6.59
C VAL A 333 -3.66 -2.19 7.71
N VAL A 334 -4.27 -3.13 8.44
CA VAL A 334 -3.66 -3.82 9.59
C VAL A 334 -3.74 -5.32 9.42
N GLY A 335 -2.59 -6.00 9.39
CA GLY A 335 -2.51 -7.46 9.37
C GLY A 335 -2.84 -8.09 10.73
N ALA A 336 -3.46 -9.27 10.69
CA ALA A 336 -3.74 -10.15 11.82
C ALA A 336 -3.48 -11.59 11.40
N ASN A 337 -2.20 -11.96 11.23
CA ASN A 337 -1.80 -13.18 10.51
C ASN A 337 -2.18 -14.50 11.18
N LEU A 338 -2.64 -14.49 12.44
CA LEU A 338 -3.06 -15.69 13.18
C LEU A 338 -4.58 -15.80 13.38
N TYR A 339 -5.35 -14.80 12.93
CA TYR A 339 -6.82 -14.79 13.02
C TYR A 339 -7.45 -16.05 12.38
N ASP A 340 -8.38 -16.71 13.09
CA ASP A 340 -9.04 -17.96 12.67
C ASP A 340 -8.08 -19.04 12.11
N THR A 341 -6.82 -19.07 12.57
CA THR A 341 -5.71 -19.90 12.05
C THR A 341 -5.25 -19.62 10.61
N LYS A 342 -5.92 -18.76 9.85
CA LYS A 342 -5.63 -18.48 8.42
C LYS A 342 -4.98 -17.12 8.20
N GLY A 343 -5.35 -16.17 9.06
CA GLY A 343 -5.00 -14.76 9.00
C GLY A 343 -6.08 -13.90 8.32
N SER A 344 -6.08 -12.60 8.63
CA SER A 344 -6.94 -11.57 8.04
C SER A 344 -6.18 -10.24 7.93
N ALA A 345 -6.71 -9.28 7.16
CA ALA A 345 -6.21 -7.91 7.10
C ALA A 345 -7.38 -6.91 7.20
N TYR A 346 -7.37 -6.05 8.19
CA TYR A 346 -8.45 -5.11 8.51
C TYR A 346 -8.21 -3.76 7.83
N VAL A 347 -9.27 -3.17 7.27
CA VAL A 347 -9.21 -1.86 6.60
C VAL A 347 -9.96 -0.83 7.45
N PHE A 348 -9.23 0.19 7.88
CA PHE A 348 -9.77 1.34 8.62
C PHE A 348 -9.74 2.57 7.72
N LYS A 349 -10.86 3.29 7.65
CA LYS A 349 -10.95 4.60 6.97
C LYS A 349 -11.22 5.73 7.94
N TYR A 350 -10.56 6.86 7.72
CA TYR A 350 -10.84 8.10 8.43
C TYR A 350 -12.08 8.78 7.83
N ASN A 351 -13.13 8.96 8.63
CA ASN A 351 -14.42 9.49 8.18
C ASN A 351 -14.52 11.03 8.26
N GLY A 352 -13.47 11.71 8.74
CA GLY A 352 -13.45 13.15 9.02
C GLY A 352 -13.38 13.50 10.50
N THR A 353 -13.77 12.59 11.41
CA THR A 353 -13.65 12.72 12.86
C THR A 353 -12.93 11.54 13.52
N ASP A 354 -13.11 10.33 13.01
CA ASP A 354 -12.63 9.09 13.62
C ASP A 354 -12.15 8.09 12.55
N TRP A 355 -11.26 7.19 12.96
CA TRP A 355 -10.90 5.99 12.21
C TRP A 355 -11.91 4.87 12.48
N VAL A 356 -12.55 4.37 11.42
CA VAL A 356 -13.61 3.35 11.51
C VAL A 356 -13.19 2.12 10.71
N GLU A 357 -13.31 0.94 11.31
CA GLU A 357 -13.19 -0.35 10.61
C GLU A 357 -14.29 -0.45 9.56
N GLU A 358 -13.93 -0.47 8.28
CA GLU A 358 -14.88 -0.51 7.16
C GLU A 358 -15.25 -1.96 6.82
N PHE A 359 -14.25 -2.84 6.79
CA PHE A 359 -14.36 -4.29 6.61
C PHE A 359 -12.99 -4.95 6.88
N ASN A 360 -12.97 -6.28 6.93
CA ASN A 360 -11.76 -7.09 6.85
C ASN A 360 -11.65 -7.84 5.51
N LEU A 361 -10.43 -8.16 5.14
CA LEU A 361 -10.04 -8.92 3.95
C LEU A 361 -9.63 -10.33 4.36
N ALA A 362 -9.89 -11.30 3.49
CA ALA A 362 -9.46 -12.68 3.62
C ALA A 362 -9.27 -13.28 2.22
N ALA A 363 -8.25 -14.12 2.05
CA ALA A 363 -8.02 -14.88 0.81
C ALA A 363 -9.22 -15.78 0.48
N SER A 364 -9.71 -15.72 -0.77
CA SER A 364 -10.84 -16.55 -1.22
C SER A 364 -10.57 -18.06 -1.18
N ASP A 365 -9.30 -18.48 -1.23
CA ASP A 365 -8.84 -19.86 -1.10
C ASP A 365 -8.14 -20.16 0.25
N GLY A 366 -8.21 -19.23 1.22
CA GLY A 366 -7.43 -19.28 2.45
C GLY A 366 -7.61 -20.56 3.30
N ALA A 367 -6.48 -21.14 3.70
CA ALA A 367 -6.36 -22.32 4.54
C ALA A 367 -5.62 -22.03 5.86
N SER A 368 -5.66 -22.97 6.81
CA SER A 368 -4.96 -22.84 8.09
C SER A 368 -3.44 -22.84 7.89
N SER A 369 -2.76 -21.94 8.58
CA SER A 369 -1.33 -21.64 8.46
C SER A 369 -0.92 -21.04 7.11
N ASP A 370 -1.83 -20.37 6.39
CA ASP A 370 -1.46 -19.57 5.22
C ASP A 370 -0.76 -18.24 5.57
N ASP A 371 -0.86 -17.79 6.83
CA ASP A 371 -0.29 -16.53 7.36
C ASP A 371 -0.77 -15.26 6.60
N PHE A 372 -2.04 -15.23 6.17
CA PHE A 372 -2.60 -14.08 5.44
C PHE A 372 -2.61 -12.82 6.32
N GLY A 373 -1.96 -11.74 5.90
CA GLY A 373 -1.74 -10.55 6.72
C GLY A 373 -0.40 -10.54 7.47
N ALA A 374 0.48 -11.50 7.22
CA ALA A 374 1.88 -11.44 7.67
C ALA A 374 2.58 -10.18 7.15
N SER A 375 2.27 -9.75 5.93
CA SER A 375 2.68 -8.46 5.36
C SER A 375 1.49 -7.78 4.67
N VAL A 376 1.44 -6.46 4.74
CA VAL A 376 0.44 -5.63 4.04
C VAL A 376 1.11 -4.42 3.41
N GLY A 377 0.59 -3.98 2.27
CA GLY A 377 1.01 -2.75 1.59
C GLY A 377 -0.19 -2.07 0.94
N ILE A 378 -0.17 -0.74 0.84
CA ILE A 378 -1.24 0.03 0.20
C ILE A 378 -0.67 1.19 -0.61
N THR A 379 -1.22 1.45 -1.79
CA THR A 379 -1.08 2.71 -2.51
C THR A 379 -2.43 3.07 -3.12
N GLY A 380 -2.99 4.20 -2.70
CA GLY A 380 -4.29 4.68 -3.17
C GLY A 380 -5.37 3.63 -2.99
N SER A 381 -6.00 3.21 -4.09
CA SER A 381 -7.07 2.18 -4.09
C SER A 381 -6.58 0.72 -4.08
N THR A 382 -5.27 0.46 -4.07
CA THR A 382 -4.71 -0.88 -4.21
C THR A 382 -4.07 -1.35 -2.91
N ILE A 383 -4.62 -2.42 -2.32
CA ILE A 383 -4.07 -3.13 -1.16
C ILE A 383 -3.41 -4.43 -1.65
N VAL A 384 -2.26 -4.77 -1.07
CA VAL A 384 -1.59 -6.06 -1.24
C VAL A 384 -1.44 -6.72 0.12
N VAL A 385 -1.78 -8.00 0.23
CA VAL A 385 -1.67 -8.79 1.46
C VAL A 385 -0.87 -10.05 1.19
N GLY A 386 0.23 -10.26 1.91
CA GLY A 386 1.04 -11.47 1.85
C GLY A 386 0.45 -12.62 2.67
N ALA A 387 0.61 -13.84 2.17
CA ALA A 387 0.24 -15.10 2.80
C ALA A 387 1.39 -16.11 2.61
N SER A 388 2.48 -15.89 3.35
CA SER A 388 3.76 -16.59 3.16
C SER A 388 3.73 -18.07 3.53
N GLY A 389 2.72 -18.52 4.29
CA GLY A 389 2.48 -19.92 4.63
C GLY A 389 1.70 -20.70 3.56
N SER A 390 1.05 -20.00 2.62
CA SER A 390 0.16 -20.60 1.62
C SER A 390 0.81 -21.77 0.86
N GLY A 391 0.08 -22.89 0.75
CA GLY A 391 0.54 -24.05 -0.02
C GLY A 391 1.84 -24.67 0.50
N SER A 392 1.96 -24.85 1.82
CA SER A 392 3.16 -25.37 2.50
C SER A 392 4.37 -24.44 2.35
N TYR A 393 4.21 -23.15 2.67
CA TYR A 393 5.24 -22.11 2.51
C TYR A 393 5.74 -21.93 1.07
N LYS A 394 5.00 -22.36 0.04
CA LYS A 394 5.23 -21.82 -1.32
C LYS A 394 4.89 -20.33 -1.38
N GLY A 395 3.87 -19.95 -0.62
CA GLY A 395 3.45 -18.57 -0.46
C GLY A 395 2.52 -18.08 -1.57
N ALA A 396 1.84 -16.97 -1.26
CA ALA A 396 0.99 -16.23 -2.17
C ALA A 396 0.92 -14.75 -1.72
N ALA A 397 0.51 -13.87 -2.63
CA ALA A 397 0.11 -12.51 -2.28
C ALA A 397 -1.23 -12.21 -2.95
N TYR A 398 -2.08 -11.42 -2.29
CA TYR A 398 -3.44 -11.14 -2.73
C TYR A 398 -3.59 -9.63 -2.93
N VAL A 399 -3.96 -9.23 -4.14
CA VAL A 399 -4.23 -7.84 -4.48
C VAL A 399 -5.72 -7.59 -4.39
N TYR A 400 -6.09 -6.62 -3.56
CA TYR A 400 -7.46 -6.14 -3.44
C TYR A 400 -7.54 -4.74 -4.01
N ARG A 401 -8.41 -4.55 -4.99
CA ARG A 401 -8.76 -3.20 -5.44
C ARG A 401 -10.01 -2.74 -4.71
N LEU A 402 -9.86 -1.68 -3.92
CA LEU A 402 -10.99 -0.96 -3.34
C LEU A 402 -11.75 -0.24 -4.45
N GLU A 403 -13.08 -0.35 -4.43
CA GLU A 403 -13.93 0.56 -5.22
C GLU A 403 -13.78 1.96 -4.64
N SER A 404 -12.97 2.80 -5.30
CA SER A 404 -12.71 4.18 -4.88
C SER A 404 -13.97 5.01 -5.09
N THR A 405 -14.61 5.44 -4.00
CA THR A 405 -15.77 6.34 -4.06
C THR A 405 -15.36 7.69 -4.64
N ILE A 406 -16.33 8.50 -5.08
CA ILE A 406 -15.99 9.85 -5.52
C ILE A 406 -15.42 10.69 -4.36
N ASP A 407 -15.83 10.42 -3.12
CA ASP A 407 -15.32 11.10 -1.94
C ASP A 407 -13.89 10.67 -1.59
N ASP A 408 -13.48 9.41 -1.83
CA ASP A 408 -12.07 8.98 -1.70
C ASP A 408 -11.17 9.73 -2.71
N ILE A 409 -11.62 9.84 -3.96
CA ILE A 409 -10.93 10.59 -5.02
C ILE A 409 -10.79 12.07 -4.62
N LEU A 410 -11.86 12.68 -4.07
CA LEU A 410 -11.87 14.08 -3.67
C LEU A 410 -11.04 14.32 -2.39
N ALA A 411 -11.05 13.39 -1.42
CA ALA A 411 -10.26 13.46 -0.19
C ALA A 411 -8.76 13.40 -0.46
N PHE A 412 -8.32 12.59 -1.43
CA PHE A 412 -6.93 12.59 -1.92
C PHE A 412 -6.50 14.00 -2.37
N PHE A 413 -7.35 14.71 -3.12
CA PHE A 413 -7.04 16.09 -3.54
C PHE A 413 -7.17 17.11 -2.41
N ASP A 414 -8.15 16.99 -1.51
CA ASP A 414 -8.32 17.88 -0.36
C ASP A 414 -7.12 17.80 0.60
N ALA A 415 -6.62 16.59 0.92
CA ALA A 415 -5.40 16.40 1.71
C ALA A 415 -4.18 17.01 1.02
N SER A 416 -4.05 16.79 -0.28
CA SER A 416 -3.03 17.40 -1.15
C SER A 416 -3.18 18.93 -1.32
N ILE A 417 -4.20 19.56 -0.73
CA ILE A 417 -4.38 21.01 -0.68
C ILE A 417 -4.16 21.52 0.75
N ALA A 418 -4.55 20.75 1.77
CA ALA A 418 -4.44 21.12 3.18
C ALA A 418 -3.00 21.11 3.70
N ASP A 419 -2.18 20.12 3.30
CA ASP A 419 -0.77 20.03 3.69
C ASP A 419 0.14 21.02 2.92
N GLY A 420 -0.44 21.82 1.99
CA GLY A 420 0.28 22.82 1.18
C GLY A 420 0.92 22.30 -0.11
N ASP A 421 0.99 20.97 -0.28
CA ASP A 421 1.68 20.31 -1.39
C ASP A 421 0.74 19.47 -2.27
N LEU A 422 0.45 19.97 -3.48
CA LEU A 422 -0.18 19.15 -4.54
C LEU A 422 0.87 18.20 -5.14
N VAL A 423 0.77 16.92 -4.79
CA VAL A 423 1.66 15.88 -5.30
C VAL A 423 1.20 15.41 -6.70
N GLY A 424 1.88 15.82 -7.78
CA GLY A 424 1.59 15.26 -9.11
C GLY A 424 2.27 15.88 -10.35
N VAL A 425 3.22 15.12 -10.94
CA VAL A 425 3.82 15.22 -12.29
C VAL A 425 4.18 16.62 -12.84
N GLY A 426 5.48 16.98 -12.71
CA GLY A 426 6.07 18.31 -12.98
C GLY A 426 5.99 18.80 -14.45
N LEU A 427 6.59 19.95 -14.81
CA LEU A 427 7.62 20.78 -14.16
C LEU A 427 7.43 22.28 -14.50
N LYS A 428 8.03 23.16 -13.69
CA LYS A 428 8.34 24.60 -13.91
C LYS A 428 7.19 25.55 -14.32
N PRO A 429 7.21 26.83 -13.88
CA PRO A 429 6.20 27.81 -14.30
C PRO A 429 6.14 27.97 -15.82
N GLY A 430 5.02 27.56 -16.44
CA GLY A 430 4.72 27.80 -17.86
C GLY A 430 4.48 26.56 -18.75
N THR A 431 4.56 25.33 -18.25
CA THR A 431 4.36 24.11 -19.07
C THR A 431 3.21 23.22 -18.61
N THR A 432 2.15 23.10 -19.41
CA THR A 432 0.97 22.27 -19.09
C THR A 432 1.17 20.79 -19.41
N ASN A 433 1.15 19.93 -18.39
CA ASN A 433 1.33 18.49 -18.51
C ASN A 433 0.12 17.79 -19.18
N ARG A 434 0.38 16.74 -19.98
CA ARG A 434 -0.63 15.86 -20.60
C ARG A 434 -1.53 15.16 -19.57
N ALA A 435 -1.01 14.78 -18.41
CA ALA A 435 -1.78 14.11 -17.34
C ALA A 435 -2.74 15.08 -16.63
N VAL A 436 -2.25 16.24 -16.17
CA VAL A 436 -3.09 17.33 -15.64
C VAL A 436 -4.12 17.77 -16.68
N LYS A 437 -3.77 17.82 -17.96
CA LYS A 437 -4.72 18.08 -19.06
C LYS A 437 -5.74 16.96 -19.27
N VAL A 438 -5.42 15.71 -18.94
CA VAL A 438 -6.38 14.59 -18.96
C VAL A 438 -7.32 14.68 -17.76
N PHE A 439 -6.81 14.95 -16.55
CA PHE A 439 -7.63 15.08 -15.35
C PHE A 439 -8.52 16.34 -15.38
N ARG A 440 -7.98 17.49 -15.81
CA ARG A 440 -8.74 18.72 -16.06
C ARG A 440 -9.84 18.48 -17.10
N LYS A 441 -9.53 17.80 -18.21
CA LYS A 441 -10.55 17.41 -19.19
C LYS A 441 -11.58 16.44 -18.63
N ALA A 442 -11.19 15.57 -17.70
CA ALA A 442 -12.13 14.68 -17.03
C ALA A 442 -13.08 15.47 -16.10
N LEU A 443 -12.57 16.48 -15.38
CA LEU A 443 -13.38 17.43 -14.61
C LEU A 443 -14.31 18.25 -15.52
N GLU A 444 -13.80 18.88 -16.58
CA GLU A 444 -14.60 19.62 -17.59
C GLU A 444 -15.70 18.74 -18.20
N GLN A 445 -15.37 17.49 -18.53
CA GLN A 445 -16.28 16.52 -19.12
C GLN A 445 -17.29 15.98 -18.10
N ALA A 446 -16.91 15.90 -16.82
CA ALA A 446 -17.79 15.55 -15.71
C ALA A 446 -18.76 16.69 -15.39
N GLU A 447 -18.31 17.95 -15.30
CA GLU A 447 -19.17 19.15 -15.17
C GLU A 447 -20.21 19.19 -16.29
N TYR A 448 -19.80 18.99 -17.55
CA TYR A 448 -20.73 18.86 -18.68
C TYR A 448 -21.77 17.75 -18.47
N TYR A 449 -21.35 16.56 -18.01
CA TYR A 449 -22.29 15.47 -17.72
C TYR A 449 -23.20 15.76 -16.52
N ILE A 450 -22.72 16.47 -15.49
CA ILE A 450 -23.52 16.94 -14.35
C ILE A 450 -24.62 17.89 -14.83
N ASP A 451 -24.27 18.91 -15.61
CA ASP A 451 -25.20 19.90 -16.18
C ASP A 451 -26.28 19.23 -17.05
N ASN A 452 -25.88 18.20 -17.81
CA ASN A 452 -26.79 17.39 -18.61
C ASN A 452 -27.52 16.27 -17.82
N ARG A 453 -27.43 16.25 -16.49
CA ARG A 453 -28.05 15.26 -15.57
C ARG A 453 -27.61 13.80 -15.79
N GLN A 454 -26.43 13.59 -16.37
CA GLN A 454 -25.83 12.29 -16.67
C GLN A 454 -24.81 11.88 -15.60
N LYS A 455 -25.21 11.89 -14.32
CA LYS A 455 -24.33 11.64 -13.15
C LYS A 455 -23.45 10.39 -13.28
N SER A 456 -24.00 9.26 -13.74
CA SER A 456 -23.24 8.02 -13.92
C SER A 456 -22.12 8.12 -14.96
N ARG A 457 -22.25 8.99 -15.98
CA ARG A 457 -21.19 9.25 -16.96
C ARG A 457 -20.12 10.20 -16.43
N ALA A 458 -20.50 11.16 -15.59
CA ALA A 458 -19.55 11.99 -14.85
C ALA A 458 -18.68 11.11 -13.95
N CYS A 459 -19.30 10.21 -13.17
CA CYS A 459 -18.60 9.23 -12.33
C CYS A 459 -17.65 8.35 -13.15
N ALA A 460 -18.13 7.73 -14.24
CA ALA A 460 -17.29 6.85 -15.07
C ALA A 460 -16.06 7.57 -15.67
N VAL A 461 -16.19 8.84 -16.06
CA VAL A 461 -15.05 9.64 -16.56
C VAL A 461 -14.06 10.00 -15.46
N LEU A 462 -14.55 10.33 -14.25
CA LEU A 462 -13.68 10.64 -13.11
C LEU A 462 -12.95 9.39 -12.60
N GLY A 463 -13.63 8.24 -12.50
CA GLY A 463 -13.01 6.96 -12.12
C GLY A 463 -12.03 6.43 -13.16
N GLU A 464 -12.25 6.66 -14.45
CA GLU A 464 -11.24 6.38 -15.50
C GLU A 464 -10.04 7.33 -15.43
N ALA A 465 -10.25 8.60 -15.08
CA ALA A 465 -9.16 9.55 -14.92
C ALA A 465 -8.32 9.23 -13.67
N TYR A 466 -8.97 8.93 -12.54
CA TYR A 466 -8.31 8.52 -11.30
C TYR A 466 -7.46 7.26 -11.50
N ARG A 467 -8.00 6.20 -12.13
CA ARG A 467 -7.25 4.96 -12.46
C ARG A 467 -6.03 5.17 -13.37
N ARG A 468 -5.87 6.34 -14.00
CA ARG A 468 -4.69 6.72 -14.80
C ARG A 468 -3.70 7.60 -14.04
N VAL A 469 -4.05 8.06 -12.85
CA VAL A 469 -3.27 9.01 -12.02
C VAL A 469 -2.83 8.36 -10.70
N ASP A 470 -3.58 7.38 -10.17
CA ASP A 470 -3.31 6.55 -8.98
C ASP A 470 -2.11 5.59 -9.17
N GLY A 471 -1.01 6.09 -9.77
CA GLY A 471 -0.01 5.27 -10.45
C GLY A 471 1.44 5.73 -10.41
N ASN A 472 1.73 7.00 -10.08
CA ASN A 472 3.09 7.55 -9.92
C ASN A 472 3.08 9.03 -9.47
N PRO A 473 3.27 9.34 -8.19
CA PRO A 473 3.76 10.64 -7.73
C PRO A 473 5.29 10.64 -7.67
N LYS A 474 5.97 11.58 -8.36
CA LYS A 474 7.42 11.82 -8.17
C LYS A 474 7.63 13.11 -7.36
N PRO A 475 8.65 13.22 -6.48
CA PRO A 475 8.83 14.43 -5.66
C PRO A 475 9.29 15.70 -6.40
N SER A 476 9.61 15.67 -7.71
CA SER A 476 10.01 16.89 -8.45
C SER A 476 8.85 17.83 -8.82
N ASP A 477 7.64 17.59 -8.31
CA ASP A 477 6.40 17.79 -9.06
C ASP A 477 5.39 18.71 -8.38
N ILE A 478 5.86 19.83 -7.84
CA ILE A 478 5.02 20.83 -7.14
C ILE A 478 4.21 21.68 -8.15
N ILE A 479 2.87 21.66 -8.03
CA ILE A 479 1.98 22.66 -8.66
C ILE A 479 1.59 23.71 -7.62
N ALA A 480 2.10 24.93 -7.77
CA ALA A 480 1.81 26.05 -6.89
C ALA A 480 1.05 27.19 -7.61
N GLY A 481 0.24 27.94 -6.86
CA GLY A 481 -0.44 29.16 -7.33
C GLY A 481 -1.78 28.92 -8.04
N ALA A 482 -2.15 29.83 -8.94
CA ALA A 482 -3.51 29.97 -9.45
C ALA A 482 -4.09 28.71 -10.15
N GLU A 483 -3.25 27.87 -10.75
CA GLU A 483 -3.68 26.64 -11.42
C GLU A 483 -4.15 25.56 -10.42
N ALA A 484 -3.59 25.55 -9.21
CA ALA A 484 -4.08 24.73 -8.09
C ALA A 484 -5.45 25.21 -7.59
N SER A 485 -5.61 26.52 -7.37
CA SER A 485 -6.88 27.13 -6.93
C SER A 485 -8.02 26.92 -7.94
N GLN A 486 -7.71 26.93 -9.25
CA GLN A 486 -8.68 26.59 -10.29
C GLN A 486 -9.12 25.13 -10.23
N LEU A 487 -8.17 24.19 -10.09
CA LEU A 487 -8.50 22.77 -9.94
C LEU A 487 -9.37 22.52 -8.70
N ALA A 488 -9.00 23.11 -7.55
CA ALA A 488 -9.76 23.02 -6.31
C ALA A 488 -11.21 23.54 -6.46
N THR A 489 -11.41 24.60 -7.24
CA THR A 489 -12.76 25.15 -7.50
C THR A 489 -13.61 24.18 -8.34
N MET A 490 -13.04 23.59 -9.40
CA MET A 490 -13.74 22.58 -10.22
C MET A 490 -14.09 21.34 -9.38
N ILE A 491 -13.15 20.87 -8.55
CA ILE A 491 -13.31 19.78 -7.58
C ILE A 491 -14.49 20.04 -6.64
N GLN A 492 -14.62 21.26 -6.08
CA GLN A 492 -15.75 21.60 -5.21
C GLN A 492 -17.10 21.67 -5.95
N ASN A 493 -17.14 22.21 -7.18
CA ASN A 493 -18.37 22.23 -7.99
C ASN A 493 -18.89 20.82 -8.29
N VAL A 494 -17.97 19.93 -8.66
CA VAL A 494 -18.21 18.49 -8.91
C VAL A 494 -18.72 17.82 -7.64
N ARG A 495 -18.06 18.04 -6.50
CA ARG A 495 -18.42 17.49 -5.17
C ARG A 495 -19.84 17.87 -4.73
N LEU A 496 -20.18 19.16 -4.78
CA LEU A 496 -21.49 19.68 -4.34
C LEU A 496 -22.68 19.08 -5.12
N THR A 497 -22.43 18.51 -6.29
CA THR A 497 -23.50 18.12 -7.22
C THR A 497 -23.62 16.60 -7.43
N LEU A 498 -22.56 15.81 -7.24
CA LEU A 498 -22.57 14.40 -7.60
C LEU A 498 -23.22 13.48 -6.56
N GLY A 499 -22.69 13.38 -5.34
CA GLY A 499 -23.25 12.52 -4.28
C GLY A 499 -23.44 11.07 -4.74
N CYS A 500 -22.38 10.48 -5.30
CA CYS A 500 -22.38 9.14 -5.88
C CYS A 500 -21.34 8.26 -5.19
N PRO A 501 -21.71 7.07 -4.65
CA PRO A 501 -20.76 5.97 -4.63
C PRO A 501 -20.39 5.63 -6.09
N LEU A 502 -19.14 5.22 -6.30
CA LEU A 502 -18.56 4.96 -7.62
C LEU A 502 -18.55 3.46 -7.91
#